data_AF-A0A2T6ISX7-F1
#
_entry.id   AF-A0A2T6ISX7-F1
#
_cell.length_a   1.000
_cell.length_b   1.000
_cell.length_c   1.000
_cell.angle_alpha   90.00
_cell.angle_beta   90.00
_cell.angle_gamma   90.00
#
_symmetry.space_group_name_H-M   'P 1'
#
loop_
_entity.id
_entity.type
_entity.pdbx_description
1 polymer ?
#
loop_
_entity_poly.entity_id
_entity_poly.type
_entity_poly.pdbx_seq_one_letter_code
_entity_poly.pdbx_strand_id
1 'polypeptide(L)'
;MAFDASSLDLLIRENLKRVREEILTLSVRRSVAPSAVNDKGNDAKTDSACSSLPSWSSCEGALRETEGCVRLLAVSKYQPASAVAAAALAGQRHFGENYVQELVEKATQLCHLDLKWHMIGHLQSNKAKQLLMGCPQLYAVETVDSKKLAKTLNDAVAAVLSQRNGAPLRVLVQTVDGLPFPKRLFDPSVHLAHL
;
A
#
# COMPACT_ATOMS: atom_id res chain seq x y z
N MET A 1 20.51 5.35 28.69
CA MET A 1 21.42 5.22 27.53
C MET A 1 20.75 5.89 26.36
N ALA A 2 21.30 6.99 25.86
CA ALA A 2 20.76 7.65 24.67
C ALA A 2 21.29 6.92 23.44
N PHE A 3 20.42 6.25 22.68
CA PHE A 3 20.75 5.86 21.31
C PHE A 3 20.91 7.16 20.51
N ASP A 4 22.08 7.41 19.94
CA ASP A 4 22.26 8.57 19.07
C ASP A 4 21.41 8.40 17.79
N ALA A 5 21.03 9.51 17.16
CA ALA A 5 20.13 9.50 16.00
C ALA A 5 20.68 8.70 14.82
N SER A 6 22.00 8.57 14.70
CA SER A 6 22.69 7.80 13.65
C SER A 6 22.55 6.30 13.88
N SER A 7 22.64 5.86 15.14
CA SER A 7 22.43 4.46 15.53
C SER A 7 21.00 3.99 15.26
N LEU A 8 19.99 4.85 15.50
CA LEU A 8 18.59 4.54 15.20
C LEU A 8 18.31 4.51 13.68
N ASP A 9 18.88 5.46 12.93
CA ASP A 9 18.74 5.50 11.47
C ASP A 9 19.37 4.26 10.80
N LEU A 10 20.55 3.84 11.27
CA LEU A 10 21.21 2.62 10.79
C LEU A 10 20.33 1.39 11.05
N LEU A 11 19.79 1.26 12.26
CA LEU A 11 18.92 0.14 12.63
C LEU A 11 17.63 0.11 11.80
N ILE A 12 17.02 1.27 11.52
CA ILE A 12 15.82 1.35 10.67
C ILE A 12 16.16 0.92 9.25
N ARG A 13 17.28 1.39 8.70
CA ARG A 13 17.75 1.01 7.35
C ARG A 13 18.01 -0.49 7.23
N GLU A 14 18.72 -1.07 8.19
CA GLU A 14 19.02 -2.50 8.20
C GLU A 14 17.75 -3.35 8.33
N ASN A 15 16.82 -2.96 9.20
CA ASN A 15 15.54 -3.65 9.35
C ASN A 15 14.69 -3.58 8.08
N LEU A 16 14.58 -2.40 7.45
CA LEU A 16 13.84 -2.23 6.20
C LEU A 16 14.48 -3.04 5.06
N LYS A 17 15.81 -3.07 4.98
CA LYS A 17 16.54 -3.89 4.02
C LYS A 17 16.23 -5.37 4.21
N ARG A 18 16.33 -5.86 5.46
CA ARG A 18 16.06 -7.26 5.79
C ARG A 18 14.62 -7.67 5.43
N VAL A 19 13.63 -6.85 5.80
CA VAL A 19 12.22 -7.14 5.50
C VAL A 19 11.98 -7.14 3.98
N ARG A 20 12.60 -6.23 3.23
CA ARG A 20 12.49 -6.20 1.76
C ARG A 20 13.10 -7.44 1.12
N GLU A 21 14.27 -7.88 1.57
CA GLU A 21 14.92 -9.11 1.10
C GLU A 21 14.10 -10.37 1.40
N GLU A 22 13.49 -10.45 2.59
CA GLU A 22 12.58 -11.54 2.97
C GLU A 22 11.34 -11.56 2.07
N ILE A 23 10.70 -10.42 1.83
CA ILE A 23 9.53 -10.30 0.94
C ILE A 23 9.88 -10.73 -0.49
N LEU A 24 11.00 -10.26 -1.04
CA LEU A 24 11.44 -10.66 -2.38
C LEU A 24 11.65 -12.17 -2.49
N THR A 25 12.29 -12.76 -1.48
CA THR A 25 12.53 -14.20 -1.42
C THR A 25 11.21 -14.99 -1.41
N LEU A 26 10.21 -14.53 -0.66
CA LEU A 26 8.90 -15.17 -0.59
C LEU A 26 8.11 -15.02 -1.92
N SER A 27 8.16 -13.85 -2.55
CA SER A 27 7.50 -13.60 -3.83
C SER A 27 8.06 -14.46 -4.97
N VAL A 28 9.39 -14.67 -5.01
CA VAL A 28 10.04 -15.58 -5.96
C VAL A 28 9.61 -17.02 -5.72
N ARG A 29 9.59 -17.48 -4.47
CA ARG A 29 9.15 -18.85 -4.12
C ARG A 29 7.72 -19.13 -4.56
N ARG A 30 6.83 -18.13 -4.51
CA ARG A 30 5.43 -18.26 -4.94
C ARG A 30 5.29 -18.33 -6.47
N SER A 31 6.17 -17.67 -7.22
CA SER A 31 6.18 -17.71 -8.69
C SER A 31 6.72 -19.05 -9.24
N VAL A 32 7.49 -19.80 -8.44
CA VAL A 32 8.03 -21.13 -8.77
C VAL A 32 7.19 -22.26 -8.15
N ALA A 33 6.05 -21.95 -7.51
CA ALA A 33 5.15 -22.98 -7.02
C ALA A 33 4.57 -23.75 -8.23
N PRO A 34 4.68 -25.09 -8.27
CA PRO A 34 4.22 -25.85 -9.42
C PRO A 34 2.70 -25.70 -9.51
N SER A 35 2.24 -25.16 -10.64
CA SER A 35 0.83 -25.26 -11.03
C SER A 35 0.43 -26.72 -10.95
N ALA A 36 -0.58 -27.02 -10.13
CA ALA A 36 -1.24 -28.32 -10.15
C ALA A 36 -1.98 -28.45 -11.49
N VAL A 37 -1.25 -28.89 -12.51
CA VAL A 37 -1.78 -29.25 -13.83
C VAL A 37 -2.20 -30.70 -13.74
N ASN A 38 -3.52 -30.92 -13.77
CA ASN A 38 -4.08 -32.13 -14.34
C ASN A 38 -3.85 -32.05 -15.85
N ASP A 39 -2.86 -32.76 -16.39
CA ASP A 39 -2.95 -33.24 -17.76
C ASP A 39 -2.00 -34.42 -18.01
N LYS A 40 -2.49 -35.38 -18.79
CA LYS A 40 -1.76 -36.57 -19.20
C LYS A 40 -0.92 -36.22 -20.43
N GLY A 41 0.38 -36.48 -20.34
CA GLY A 41 1.16 -36.89 -21.51
C GLY A 41 1.87 -35.79 -22.29
N ASN A 42 3.18 -35.99 -22.33
CA ASN A 42 4.13 -35.73 -23.41
C ASN A 42 4.86 -34.37 -23.56
N ASP A 43 6.17 -34.57 -23.65
CA ASP A 43 7.18 -33.88 -24.43
C ASP A 43 7.92 -32.67 -23.83
N ALA A 44 9.20 -32.97 -23.55
CA ALA A 44 10.24 -32.09 -23.07
C ALA A 44 10.52 -30.91 -24.03
N LYS A 45 10.48 -29.69 -23.49
CA LYS A 45 11.27 -28.57 -23.99
C LYS A 45 11.66 -27.68 -22.80
N THR A 46 12.97 -27.56 -22.61
CA THR A 46 13.66 -26.88 -21.52
C THR A 46 13.48 -25.36 -21.57
N ASP A 47 12.98 -24.78 -20.47
CA ASP A 47 12.86 -23.34 -20.25
C ASP A 47 14.22 -22.69 -19.96
N SER A 48 14.67 -21.79 -20.83
CA SER A 48 15.90 -20.99 -20.69
C SER A 48 15.65 -19.57 -20.18
N ALA A 49 14.64 -19.36 -19.32
CA ALA A 49 14.18 -18.00 -18.96
C ALA A 49 14.47 -17.57 -17.52
N CYS A 50 15.49 -18.13 -16.85
CA CYS A 50 15.87 -17.69 -15.50
C CYS A 50 17.36 -17.39 -15.39
N SER A 51 17.78 -16.20 -15.80
CA SER A 51 19.15 -15.72 -15.52
C SER A 51 19.27 -14.21 -15.28
N SER A 52 18.18 -13.48 -15.06
CA SER A 52 18.26 -12.06 -14.71
C SER A 52 17.25 -11.70 -13.63
N LEU A 53 17.68 -11.78 -12.37
CA LEU A 53 16.94 -11.26 -11.23
C LEU A 53 16.82 -9.72 -11.36
N PRO A 54 15.62 -9.12 -11.34
CA PRO A 54 15.52 -7.67 -11.24
C PRO A 54 15.93 -7.23 -9.82
N SER A 55 16.82 -6.25 -9.76
CA SER A 55 17.18 -5.54 -8.53
C SER A 55 15.97 -4.74 -8.01
N TRP A 56 15.86 -4.57 -6.69
CA TRP A 56 14.84 -3.72 -6.05
C TRP A 56 14.75 -2.32 -6.69
N SER A 57 15.88 -1.75 -7.12
CA SER A 57 15.94 -0.44 -7.78
C SER A 57 15.25 -0.43 -9.16
N SER A 58 15.16 -1.57 -9.86
CA SER A 58 14.41 -1.67 -11.13
C SER A 58 12.89 -1.66 -10.93
N CYS A 59 12.41 -2.08 -9.76
CA CYS A 59 10.98 -2.02 -9.42
C CYS A 59 10.54 -0.62 -8.96
N GLU A 60 11.49 0.29 -8.66
CA GLU A 60 11.21 1.57 -8.00
C GLU A 60 10.79 2.68 -9.00
N GLY A 61 11.28 2.62 -10.24
CA GLY A 61 11.00 3.63 -11.28
C GLY A 61 9.86 3.29 -12.26
N ALA A 62 9.38 2.05 -12.26
CA ALA A 62 8.42 1.55 -13.25
C ALA A 62 7.30 0.71 -12.62
N LEU A 63 6.70 1.20 -11.53
CA LEU A 63 5.43 0.68 -10.99
C LEU A 63 4.26 1.01 -11.95
N ARG A 64 4.29 0.45 -13.16
CA ARG A 64 3.10 -0.24 -13.63
C ARG A 64 2.92 -1.38 -12.64
N GLU A 65 1.76 -1.46 -12.00
CA GLU A 65 1.40 -2.53 -11.08
C GLU A 65 1.41 -3.85 -11.86
N THR A 66 2.59 -4.47 -11.96
CA THR A 66 2.75 -5.80 -12.55
C THR A 66 2.27 -6.82 -11.54
N GLU A 67 1.43 -7.75 -11.98
CA GLU A 67 0.97 -8.87 -11.16
C GLU A 67 2.18 -9.57 -10.52
N GLY A 68 2.14 -9.73 -9.19
CA GLY A 68 3.20 -10.41 -8.42
C GLY A 68 4.19 -9.52 -7.66
N CYS A 69 4.18 -8.20 -7.87
CA CYS A 69 5.04 -7.31 -7.08
C CYS A 69 4.41 -7.00 -5.70
N VAL A 70 5.04 -7.45 -4.62
CA VAL A 70 4.62 -7.14 -3.25
C VAL A 70 5.12 -5.76 -2.83
N ARG A 71 4.23 -4.96 -2.24
CA ARG A 71 4.54 -3.63 -1.70
C ARG A 71 4.65 -3.70 -0.17
N LEU A 72 5.75 -3.18 0.38
CA LEU A 72 5.91 -3.03 1.82
C LEU A 72 5.18 -1.76 2.31
N LEU A 73 4.19 -1.94 3.18
CA LEU A 73 3.48 -0.86 3.88
C LEU A 73 3.95 -0.82 5.35
N ALA A 74 4.60 0.27 5.76
CA ALA A 74 5.05 0.44 7.14
C ALA A 74 3.93 1.02 8.00
N VAL A 75 3.48 0.29 9.03
CA VAL A 75 2.43 0.77 9.94
C VAL A 75 3.06 1.67 11.00
N SER A 76 2.69 2.95 11.02
CA SER A 76 3.31 3.97 11.86
C SER A 76 2.43 4.47 13.01
N LYS A 77 1.29 3.81 13.28
CA LYS A 77 0.44 4.14 14.44
C LYS A 77 1.25 4.17 15.74
N TYR A 78 1.00 5.18 16.57
CA TYR A 78 1.72 5.46 17.82
C TYR A 78 3.21 5.83 17.67
N GLN A 79 3.74 5.91 16.46
CA GLN A 79 5.10 6.39 16.21
C GLN A 79 5.09 7.90 15.97
N PRO A 80 6.04 8.67 16.52
CA PRO A 80 6.14 10.10 16.24
C PRO A 80 6.50 10.35 14.77
N ALA A 81 6.20 11.55 14.26
CA ALA A 81 6.54 11.94 12.89
C ALA A 81 8.05 11.84 12.60
N SER A 82 8.90 12.03 13.60
CA SER A 82 10.35 11.87 13.49
C SER A 82 10.78 10.44 13.12
N ALA A 83 10.10 9.42 13.66
CA ALA A 83 10.36 8.03 13.31
C ALA A 83 9.93 7.71 11.87
N VAL A 84 8.80 8.29 11.42
CA VAL A 84 8.35 8.20 10.03
C VAL A 84 9.35 8.89 9.10
N ALA A 85 9.85 10.07 9.46
CA ALA A 85 10.86 10.79 8.70
C ALA A 85 12.16 9.98 8.57
N ALA A 86 12.64 9.35 9.66
CA ALA A 86 13.82 8.48 9.61
C ALA A 86 13.61 7.28 8.67
N ALA A 87 12.46 6.60 8.76
CA ALA A 87 12.11 5.53 7.83
C ALA A 87 12.00 6.02 6.38
N ALA A 88 11.52 7.25 6.17
CA ALA A 88 11.44 7.86 4.85
C ALA A 88 12.83 8.15 4.26
N LEU A 89 13.77 8.63 5.08
CA LEU A 89 15.18 8.81 4.68
C LEU A 89 15.85 7.47 4.35
N ALA A 90 15.43 6.39 5.01
CA ALA A 90 15.83 5.02 4.70
C ALA A 90 15.16 4.43 3.43
N GLY A 91 14.38 5.23 2.70
CA GLY A 91 13.73 4.83 1.44
C GLY A 91 12.35 4.21 1.60
N GLN A 92 11.75 4.21 2.79
CA GLN A 92 10.34 3.83 2.93
C GLN A 92 9.44 4.96 2.38
N ARG A 93 8.37 4.60 1.67
CA ARG A 93 7.44 5.58 1.06
C ARG A 93 6.00 5.36 1.46
N HIS A 94 5.60 4.11 1.61
CA HIS A 94 4.23 3.74 1.94
C HIS A 94 4.07 3.59 3.46
N PHE A 95 3.18 4.39 4.05
CA PHE A 95 2.90 4.38 5.49
C PHE A 95 1.41 4.19 5.76
N GLY A 96 1.10 3.31 6.71
CA GLY A 96 -0.27 2.97 7.12
C GLY A 96 -0.61 3.56 8.49
N GLU A 97 -1.76 4.21 8.58
CA GLU A 97 -2.29 4.79 9.82
C GLU A 97 -3.70 4.31 10.14
N ASN A 98 -3.96 4.17 11.44
CA ASN A 98 -5.25 3.69 11.95
C ASN A 98 -6.22 4.83 12.30
N TYR A 99 -5.72 6.03 12.59
CA TYR A 99 -6.52 7.14 13.09
C TYR A 99 -6.37 8.36 12.19
N VAL A 100 -7.51 8.91 11.74
CA VAL A 100 -7.53 10.05 10.80
C VAL A 100 -6.77 11.26 11.35
N GLN A 101 -6.89 11.56 12.64
CA GLN A 101 -6.24 12.72 13.24
C GLN A 101 -4.71 12.57 13.24
N GLU A 102 -4.21 11.40 13.65
CA GLU A 102 -2.78 11.09 13.64
C GLU A 102 -2.21 11.11 12.22
N LEU A 103 -2.94 10.55 11.25
CA LEU A 103 -2.57 10.58 9.84
C LEU A 103 -2.46 12.02 9.33
N VAL A 104 -3.49 12.84 9.53
CA VAL A 104 -3.52 14.25 9.08
C VAL A 104 -2.40 15.06 9.74
N GLU A 105 -2.17 14.86 11.04
CA GLU A 105 -1.10 15.54 11.78
C GLU A 105 0.27 15.19 11.20
N LYS A 106 0.58 13.90 11.01
CA LYS A 106 1.85 13.47 10.42
C LYS A 106 1.99 13.89 8.97
N ALA A 107 0.94 13.78 8.17
CA ALA A 107 0.94 14.22 6.77
C ALA A 107 1.21 15.73 6.65
N THR A 108 0.72 16.53 7.60
CA THR A 108 1.00 17.97 7.67
C THR A 108 2.46 18.23 8.04
N GLN A 109 2.96 17.59 9.10
CA GLN A 109 4.35 17.75 9.56
C GLN A 109 5.37 17.29 8.51
N LEU A 110 5.03 16.24 7.75
CA LEU A 110 5.89 15.60 6.76
C LEU A 110 5.50 15.94 5.32
N CYS A 111 4.75 17.02 5.11
CA CYS A 111 4.25 17.41 3.78
C CYS A 111 5.35 17.72 2.75
N HIS A 112 6.58 17.99 3.23
CA HIS A 112 7.77 18.21 2.41
C HIS A 112 8.43 16.91 1.91
N LEU A 113 8.02 15.75 2.43
CA LEU A 113 8.46 14.44 1.99
C LEU A 113 7.43 13.85 1.01
N ASP A 114 7.89 13.10 0.01
CA ASP A 114 7.04 12.37 -0.93
C ASP A 114 6.56 11.05 -0.31
N LEU A 115 5.59 11.13 0.58
CA LEU A 115 5.02 9.97 1.29
C LEU A 115 3.69 9.54 0.66
N LYS A 116 3.38 8.26 0.80
CA LYS A 116 2.13 7.67 0.35
C LYS A 116 1.40 7.14 1.57
N TRP A 117 0.39 7.89 2.01
CA TRP A 117 -0.39 7.56 3.21
C TRP A 117 -1.54 6.60 2.89
N HIS A 118 -1.71 5.59 3.73
CA HIS A 118 -2.78 4.60 3.64
C HIS A 118 -3.60 4.67 4.92
N MET A 119 -4.90 4.87 4.77
CA MET A 119 -5.84 4.71 5.88
C MET A 119 -6.19 3.23 6.00
N ILE A 120 -5.60 2.54 6.99
CA ILE A 120 -5.76 1.09 7.21
C ILE A 120 -6.59 0.76 8.45
N GLY A 121 -6.98 1.77 9.23
CA GLY A 121 -7.96 1.64 10.31
C GLY A 121 -9.37 1.95 9.83
N HIS A 122 -10.37 1.50 10.59
CA HIS A 122 -11.77 1.75 10.28
C HIS A 122 -12.06 3.25 10.10
N LEU A 123 -12.58 3.62 8.92
CA LEU A 123 -12.90 5.00 8.57
C LEU A 123 -14.37 5.30 8.81
N GLN A 124 -14.64 6.11 9.85
CA GLN A 124 -15.98 6.65 10.06
C GLN A 124 -16.37 7.61 8.93
N SER A 125 -17.58 7.45 8.37
CA SER A 125 -18.05 8.25 7.23
C SER A 125 -17.96 9.78 7.44
N ASN A 126 -18.23 10.28 8.65
CA ASN A 126 -18.12 11.70 8.99
C ASN A 126 -16.67 12.22 9.00
N LYS A 127 -15.67 11.34 9.02
CA LYS A 127 -14.24 11.70 8.98
C LYS A 127 -13.64 11.65 7.58
N ALA A 128 -14.35 11.15 6.58
CA ALA A 128 -13.86 11.04 5.20
C ALA A 128 -13.41 12.40 4.62
N LYS A 129 -14.23 13.46 4.81
CA LYS A 129 -13.89 14.81 4.34
C LYS A 129 -12.68 15.39 5.06
N GLN A 130 -12.59 15.22 6.38
CA GLN A 130 -11.45 15.65 7.19
C GLN A 130 -10.16 14.96 6.71
N LEU A 131 -10.21 13.66 6.45
CA LEU A 131 -9.10 12.88 5.94
C LEU A 131 -8.61 13.40 4.58
N LEU A 132 -9.52 13.56 3.62
CA LEU A 132 -9.18 13.98 2.25
C LEU A 132 -8.63 15.41 2.17
N MET A 133 -9.18 16.33 2.97
CA MET A 133 -8.68 17.71 3.02
C MET A 133 -7.36 17.84 3.80
N GLY A 134 -7.21 17.06 4.88
CA GLY A 134 -6.05 17.12 5.76
C GLY A 134 -4.85 16.30 5.28
N CYS A 135 -5.03 15.40 4.31
CA CYS A 135 -3.95 14.59 3.75
C CYS A 135 -3.96 14.64 2.22
N PRO A 136 -3.35 15.67 1.61
CA PRO A 136 -3.21 15.75 0.15
C PRO A 136 -2.48 14.55 -0.45
N GLN A 137 -1.51 14.01 0.28
CA GLN A 137 -0.71 12.83 -0.09
C GLN A 137 -1.39 11.48 0.24
N LEU A 138 -2.72 11.48 0.46
CA LEU A 138 -3.47 10.25 0.68
C LEU A 138 -3.43 9.37 -0.59
N TYR A 139 -2.81 8.21 -0.45
CA TYR A 139 -2.64 7.25 -1.52
C TYR A 139 -3.83 6.29 -1.60
N ALA A 140 -4.23 5.70 -0.47
CA ALA A 140 -5.35 4.76 -0.44
C ALA A 140 -6.15 4.76 0.88
N VAL A 141 -7.39 4.32 0.80
CA VAL A 141 -8.21 3.89 1.95
C VAL A 141 -8.44 2.39 1.83
N GLU A 142 -7.93 1.60 2.77
CA GLU A 142 -7.91 0.14 2.65
C GLU A 142 -9.08 -0.55 3.37
N THR A 143 -9.90 0.20 4.09
CA THR A 143 -10.96 -0.32 4.97
C THR A 143 -12.37 0.03 4.49
N VAL A 144 -12.62 0.05 3.17
CA VAL A 144 -13.97 0.35 2.67
C VAL A 144 -14.86 -0.88 2.83
N ASP A 145 -15.84 -0.81 3.71
CA ASP A 145 -16.69 -1.96 4.10
C ASP A 145 -18.16 -1.82 3.64
N SER A 146 -18.55 -0.66 3.11
CA SER A 146 -19.95 -0.33 2.84
C SER A 146 -20.14 0.63 1.66
N LYS A 147 -21.25 0.49 0.94
CA LYS A 147 -21.64 1.42 -0.15
C LYS A 147 -21.76 2.85 0.34
N LYS A 148 -22.25 3.04 1.58
CA LYS A 148 -22.40 4.36 2.20
C LYS A 148 -21.04 5.03 2.34
N LEU A 149 -20.03 4.32 2.83
CA LEU A 149 -18.68 4.87 2.96
C LEU A 149 -18.06 5.14 1.58
N ALA A 150 -18.20 4.20 0.63
CA ALA A 150 -17.70 4.39 -0.74
C ALA A 150 -18.30 5.64 -1.42
N LYS A 151 -19.62 5.83 -1.34
CA LYS A 151 -20.29 7.04 -1.83
C LYS A 151 -19.78 8.30 -1.14
N THR A 152 -19.65 8.25 0.19
CA THR A 152 -19.15 9.40 0.97
C THR A 152 -17.73 9.79 0.56
N LEU A 153 -16.86 8.80 0.30
CA LEU A 153 -15.50 9.02 -0.19
C LEU A 153 -15.51 9.61 -1.59
N ASN A 154 -16.31 9.05 -2.52
CA ASN A 154 -16.46 9.56 -3.88
C ASN A 154 -16.88 11.05 -3.88
N ASP A 155 -17.93 11.39 -3.13
CA ASP A 155 -18.45 12.75 -3.06
C ASP A 155 -17.41 13.71 -2.43
N ALA A 156 -16.64 13.24 -1.44
CA ALA A 156 -15.56 14.01 -0.83
C ALA A 156 -14.35 14.19 -1.76
N VAL A 157 -13.99 13.19 -2.57
CA VAL A 157 -12.92 13.26 -3.57
C VAL A 157 -13.26 14.28 -4.64
N ALA A 158 -14.51 14.29 -5.13
CA ALA A 158 -14.97 15.28 -6.10
C ALA A 158 -14.75 16.73 -5.63
N ALA A 159 -14.87 16.98 -4.32
CA ALA A 159 -14.63 18.30 -3.73
C ALA A 159 -13.14 18.70 -3.65
N VAL A 160 -12.21 17.74 -3.74
CA VAL A 160 -10.75 17.98 -3.63
C VAL A 160 -9.97 17.52 -4.87
N LEU A 161 -10.65 17.18 -5.97
CA LEU A 161 -10.04 16.55 -7.14
C LEU A 161 -8.93 17.42 -7.78
N SER A 162 -9.11 18.75 -7.78
CA SER A 162 -8.10 19.70 -8.26
C SER A 162 -6.82 19.66 -7.40
N GLN A 163 -6.95 19.51 -6.09
CA GLN A 163 -5.81 19.39 -5.15
C GLN A 163 -5.06 18.06 -5.33
N ARG A 164 -5.72 17.07 -5.94
CA ARG A 164 -5.16 15.75 -6.25
C ARG A 164 -4.63 15.63 -7.67
N ASN A 165 -4.42 16.75 -8.39
CA ASN A 165 -4.00 16.75 -9.79
C ASN A 165 -4.92 15.92 -10.71
N GLY A 166 -6.22 15.87 -10.40
CA GLY A 166 -7.18 15.04 -11.14
C GLY A 166 -7.08 13.54 -10.86
N ALA A 167 -6.22 13.11 -9.94
CA ALA A 167 -6.03 11.70 -9.66
C ALA A 167 -7.14 11.14 -8.72
N PRO A 168 -7.75 10.01 -9.09
CA PRO A 168 -8.73 9.31 -8.26
C PRO A 168 -8.11 8.83 -6.94
N LEU A 169 -8.94 8.60 -5.92
CA LEU A 169 -8.57 7.93 -4.69
C LEU A 169 -8.61 6.40 -4.89
N ARG A 170 -7.52 5.74 -4.52
CA ARG A 170 -7.48 4.27 -4.48
C ARG A 170 -8.24 3.79 -3.24
N VAL A 171 -9.12 2.82 -3.44
CA VAL A 171 -9.85 2.19 -2.34
C VAL A 171 -9.67 0.67 -2.40
N LEU A 172 -9.48 0.03 -1.25
CA LEU A 172 -9.59 -1.41 -1.13
C LEU A 172 -10.85 -1.74 -0.32
N VAL A 173 -11.52 -2.81 -0.74
CA VAL A 173 -12.71 -3.32 -0.06
C VAL A 173 -12.27 -4.28 1.02
N GLN A 174 -12.64 -3.99 2.27
CA GLN A 174 -12.37 -4.88 3.39
C GLN A 174 -13.38 -6.03 3.39
N THR A 175 -12.87 -7.26 3.35
CA THR A 175 -13.66 -8.46 3.55
C THR A 175 -13.38 -9.08 4.91
N VAL A 176 -14.37 -9.77 5.47
CA VAL A 176 -14.17 -10.63 6.65
C VAL A 176 -13.84 -12.02 6.13
N ASP A 177 -12.71 -12.57 6.57
CA ASP A 177 -12.26 -13.90 6.15
C ASP A 177 -13.30 -14.99 6.48
N GLY A 178 -13.45 -15.96 5.58
CA GLY A 178 -14.36 -17.10 5.74
C GLY A 178 -15.82 -16.84 5.35
N LEU A 179 -16.19 -15.62 4.98
CA LEU A 179 -17.48 -15.32 4.38
C LEU A 179 -17.34 -15.11 2.86
N PRO A 180 -18.27 -15.65 2.05
CA PRO A 180 -18.23 -15.42 0.62
C PRO A 180 -18.26 -13.91 0.34
N PHE A 181 -17.41 -13.46 -0.60
CA PHE A 181 -17.44 -12.08 -1.09
C PHE A 181 -18.91 -11.68 -1.30
N PRO A 182 -19.39 -10.59 -0.68
CA PRO A 182 -20.78 -10.22 -0.82
C PRO A 182 -21.04 -9.91 -2.30
N LYS A 183 -21.65 -10.87 -3.01
CA LYS A 183 -22.00 -10.83 -4.45
C LYS A 183 -22.84 -9.60 -4.84
N ARG A 184 -23.26 -8.79 -3.87
CA ARG A 184 -24.18 -7.66 -4.02
C ARG A 184 -23.56 -6.31 -3.68
N LEU A 185 -22.26 -6.25 -3.34
CA LEU A 185 -21.59 -5.01 -2.99
C LEU A 185 -20.84 -4.36 -4.16
N PHE A 186 -20.24 -5.13 -5.06
CA PHE A 186 -19.56 -4.63 -6.26
C PHE A 186 -19.73 -5.61 -7.44
N ASP A 187 -20.18 -5.11 -8.58
CA ASP A 187 -20.20 -5.84 -9.85
C ASP A 187 -18.77 -5.81 -10.44
N PRO A 188 -18.08 -6.96 -10.56
CA PRO A 188 -16.71 -7.00 -11.08
C PRO A 188 -16.60 -6.56 -12.54
N SER A 189 -17.72 -6.52 -13.27
CA SER A 189 -17.80 -6.06 -14.67
C SER A 189 -17.78 -4.52 -14.78
N VAL A 190 -17.98 -3.81 -13.67
CA VAL A 190 -18.21 -2.35 -13.67
C VAL A 190 -17.20 -1.60 -12.79
N HIS A 191 -16.46 -2.28 -11.90
CA HIS A 191 -15.67 -1.61 -10.85
C HIS A 191 -14.23 -2.14 -10.72
N LEU A 192 -13.46 -2.03 -11.80
CA LEU A 192 -12.07 -1.53 -11.71
C LEU A 192 -12.13 0.01 -11.52
N ALA A 193 -12.94 0.47 -10.58
CA ALA A 193 -13.24 1.88 -10.40
C ALA A 193 -12.07 2.53 -9.67
N HIS A 194 -11.16 3.07 -10.47
CA HIS A 194 -10.60 4.39 -10.17
C HIS A 194 -11.77 5.32 -9.76
N LEU A 195 -11.91 5.61 -8.46
CA LEU A 195 -12.88 6.57 -7.92
C LEU A 195 -12.25 7.96 -7.83
#